data_AF-A0A9D4LEW8-F1
#
_entry.id   AF-A0A9D4LEW8-F1
#
_cell.length_a   1.000
_cell.length_b   1.000
_cell.length_c   1.000
_cell.angle_alpha   90.00
_cell.angle_beta   90.00
_cell.angle_gamma   90.00
#
_symmetry.space_group_name_H-M   'P 1'
#
loop_
_entity.id
_entity.type
_entity.pdbx_description
1 polymer ?
#
loop_
_entity_poly.entity_id
_entity_poly.type
_entity_poly.pdbx_seq_one_letter_code
_entity_poly.pdbx_strand_id
1 'polypeptide(L)'
;MLFLWQGIDCMNLEHEKWCDVNVISSLLKSFFRQLPEPLIPDDLYQPFIDASRNKDPEKRMLKLKALIHKLPEHHLETFKHLARHLNRVAQYADVNRMQAKNLAIVFGPTLIRKADDNMVAMVTDMSDHCKIIESIILHCEWIFGSWDMDSSVPTDDKAAECMSLVSAPSSSNMREEAELNPREIVSSIVSAANRKLRGESPARVLPPDKLKRVRVRPTPWLQRAKHRQ
;
A
#
# COMPACT_ATOMS: atom_id res chain seq x y z
N MET A 1 0.39 -12.20 -28.67
CA MET A 1 0.72 -13.16 -27.59
C MET A 1 2.14 -13.75 -27.66
N LEU A 2 2.86 -13.70 -28.79
CA LEU A 2 4.21 -14.27 -28.95
C LEU A 2 5.38 -13.40 -28.45
N PHE A 3 5.17 -12.11 -28.15
CA PHE A 3 6.26 -11.20 -27.75
C PHE A 3 6.57 -11.17 -26.25
N LEU A 4 5.69 -11.73 -25.40
CA LEU A 4 5.91 -11.72 -23.93
C LEU A 4 6.71 -12.93 -23.44
N TRP A 5 6.71 -14.06 -24.17
CA TRP A 5 7.41 -15.27 -23.76
C TRP A 5 8.93 -15.21 -24.00
N GLN A 6 9.39 -14.51 -25.04
CA GLN A 6 10.84 -14.33 -25.29
C GLN A 6 11.56 -13.52 -24.19
N GLY A 7 10.82 -12.77 -23.37
CA GLY A 7 11.40 -11.97 -22.29
C GLY A 7 11.71 -12.76 -21.02
N ILE A 8 10.93 -13.79 -20.70
CA ILE A 8 11.01 -14.54 -19.44
C ILE A 8 12.13 -15.58 -19.48
N ASP A 9 12.32 -16.26 -20.62
CA ASP A 9 13.35 -17.30 -20.79
C ASP A 9 14.79 -16.72 -20.80
N CYS A 10 14.95 -15.39 -20.90
CA CYS A 10 16.25 -14.71 -20.87
C CYS A 10 16.48 -13.89 -19.59
N MET A 11 15.57 -13.95 -18.60
CA MET A 11 15.78 -13.24 -17.34
C MET A 11 16.81 -13.98 -16.49
N ASN A 12 18.05 -13.49 -16.53
CA ASN A 12 19.05 -13.89 -15.56
C ASN A 12 18.63 -13.38 -14.17
N LEU A 13 17.94 -14.22 -13.39
CA LEU A 13 17.45 -13.92 -12.04
C LEU A 13 18.58 -13.57 -11.05
N GLU A 14 19.84 -13.85 -11.39
CA GLU A 14 21.03 -13.54 -10.60
C GLU A 14 21.62 -12.14 -10.88
N HIS A 15 21.05 -11.38 -11.83
CA HIS A 15 21.49 -10.01 -12.07
C HIS A 15 21.15 -9.10 -10.89
N GLU A 16 22.12 -8.27 -10.47
CA GLU A 16 22.02 -7.31 -9.35
C GLU A 16 20.76 -6.42 -9.39
N LYS A 17 20.21 -6.16 -10.59
CA LYS A 17 18.97 -5.40 -10.80
C LYS A 17 17.70 -6.09 -10.27
N TRP A 18 17.71 -7.43 -10.16
CA TRP A 18 16.61 -8.21 -9.59
C TRP A 18 16.70 -8.32 -8.06
N CYS A 19 17.83 -7.93 -7.46
CA CYS A 19 17.96 -7.85 -6.01
C CYS A 19 17.15 -6.69 -5.40
N ASP A 20 16.78 -5.69 -6.21
CA ASP A 20 15.89 -4.62 -5.76
C ASP A 20 14.43 -5.08 -5.77
N VAL A 21 13.90 -5.30 -4.57
CA VAL A 21 12.51 -5.67 -4.33
C VAL A 21 11.51 -4.69 -4.96
N ASN A 22 11.88 -3.42 -5.11
CA ASN A 22 11.02 -2.40 -5.73
C ASN A 22 10.90 -2.60 -7.24
N VAL A 23 11.95 -3.12 -7.89
CA VAL A 23 11.94 -3.47 -9.32
C VAL A 23 10.99 -4.64 -9.55
N ILE A 24 11.15 -5.73 -8.78
CA ILE A 24 10.27 -6.90 -8.87
C ILE A 24 8.82 -6.50 -8.59
N SER A 25 8.58 -5.73 -7.53
CA SER A 25 7.23 -5.26 -7.19
C SER A 25 6.63 -4.40 -8.30
N SER A 26 7.43 -3.54 -8.93
CA SER A 26 6.98 -2.69 -10.04
C SER A 26 6.64 -3.51 -11.28
N LEU A 27 7.43 -4.54 -11.58
CA LEU A 27 7.13 -5.47 -12.67
C LEU A 27 5.85 -6.27 -12.42
N LEU A 28 5.65 -6.78 -11.20
CA LEU A 28 4.43 -7.48 -10.82
C LEU A 28 3.19 -6.58 -11.02
N LYS A 29 3.25 -5.33 -10.55
CA LYS A 29 2.17 -4.35 -10.78
C LYS A 29 1.96 -4.06 -12.26
N SER A 30 3.06 -3.97 -13.03
CA SER A 30 3.00 -3.72 -14.46
C SER A 30 2.38 -4.88 -15.23
N PHE A 31 2.65 -6.12 -14.81
CA PHE A 31 2.06 -7.32 -15.39
C PHE A 31 0.53 -7.29 -15.32
N PHE A 32 -0.04 -7.09 -14.12
CA PHE A 32 -1.50 -7.04 -13.95
C PHE A 32 -2.16 -5.89 -14.71
N ARG A 33 -1.50 -4.72 -14.77
CA ARG A 33 -2.01 -3.57 -15.54
C ARG A 33 -2.02 -3.82 -17.05
N GLN A 34 -1.08 -4.61 -17.56
CA GLN A 34 -0.94 -4.91 -18.98
C GLN A 34 -1.77 -6.11 -19.46
N LEU A 35 -2.49 -6.79 -18.55
CA LEU A 35 -3.37 -7.87 -18.95
C LEU A 35 -4.47 -7.33 -19.89
N PRO A 36 -4.74 -8.02 -21.02
CA PRO A 36 -5.81 -7.65 -21.95
C PRO A 36 -7.16 -7.54 -21.25
N GLU A 37 -7.43 -8.49 -20.35
CA GLU A 37 -8.55 -8.49 -19.43
C GLU A 37 -8.01 -8.30 -18.00
N PRO A 38 -8.56 -7.38 -17.20
CA PRO A 38 -8.15 -7.24 -15.80
C PRO A 38 -8.36 -8.51 -14.98
N LEU A 39 -7.64 -8.60 -13.85
CA LEU A 39 -7.74 -9.77 -12.97
C LEU A 39 -9.17 -9.95 -12.44
N ILE A 40 -9.85 -8.84 -12.11
CA ILE A 40 -11.30 -8.81 -11.95
C ILE A 40 -11.91 -8.40 -13.28
N PRO A 41 -12.63 -9.31 -13.99
CA PRO A 41 -13.32 -9.01 -15.24
C PRO A 41 -14.33 -7.86 -15.13
N ASP A 42 -14.55 -7.16 -16.24
CA ASP A 42 -15.40 -5.96 -16.30
C ASP A 42 -16.86 -6.24 -15.89
N ASP A 43 -17.38 -7.42 -16.22
CA ASP A 43 -18.73 -7.87 -15.87
C ASP A 43 -18.90 -8.05 -14.34
N LEU A 44 -17.81 -8.29 -13.63
CA LEU A 44 -17.79 -8.39 -12.17
C LEU A 44 -17.40 -7.08 -11.48
N TYR A 45 -16.90 -6.06 -12.20
CA TYR A 45 -16.52 -4.77 -11.62
C TYR A 45 -17.62 -4.18 -10.74
N GLN A 46 -18.81 -3.92 -11.29
CA GLN A 46 -19.89 -3.29 -10.51
C GLN A 46 -20.39 -4.16 -9.36
N PRO A 47 -20.59 -5.48 -9.54
CA PRO A 47 -20.89 -6.36 -8.43
C PRO A 47 -19.91 -6.26 -7.25
N PHE A 48 -18.61 -6.10 -7.51
CA PHE A 48 -17.60 -5.88 -6.47
C PHE A 48 -17.75 -4.53 -5.77
N ILE A 49 -17.98 -3.45 -6.52
CA ILE A 49 -18.23 -2.10 -5.95
C ILE A 49 -19.51 -2.08 -5.10
N ASP A 50 -20.59 -2.72 -5.57
CA ASP A 50 -21.84 -2.78 -4.82
C ASP A 50 -21.67 -3.61 -3.53
N ALA A 51 -20.85 -4.67 -3.57
CA ALA A 51 -20.53 -5.46 -2.39
C ALA A 51 -19.78 -4.64 -1.33
N SER A 52 -18.79 -3.83 -1.72
CA SER A 52 -17.98 -3.02 -0.77
C SER A 52 -18.80 -1.97 -0.03
N ARG A 53 -19.85 -1.46 -0.69
CA ARG A 53 -20.79 -0.46 -0.16
C ARG A 53 -21.83 -1.04 0.80
N ASN A 54 -21.88 -2.36 0.96
CA ASN A 54 -22.77 -2.98 1.93
C ASN A 54 -22.34 -2.58 3.36
N LYS A 55 -23.30 -2.03 4.11
CA LYS A 55 -23.12 -1.55 5.49
C LYS A 55 -22.96 -2.71 6.48
N ASP A 56 -23.57 -3.85 6.17
CA ASP A 56 -23.45 -5.06 6.97
C ASP A 56 -22.12 -5.77 6.64
N PRO A 57 -21.16 -5.84 7.58
CA PRO A 57 -19.84 -6.37 7.31
C PRO A 57 -19.85 -7.87 7.00
N GLU A 58 -20.74 -8.65 7.60
CA GLU A 58 -20.83 -10.08 7.33
C GLU A 58 -21.40 -10.32 5.92
N LYS A 59 -22.47 -9.60 5.55
CA LYS A 59 -23.03 -9.70 4.20
C LYS A 59 -22.06 -9.19 3.15
N ARG A 60 -21.27 -8.15 3.44
CA ARG A 60 -20.18 -7.68 2.56
C ARG A 60 -19.20 -8.83 2.30
N MET A 61 -18.70 -9.47 3.35
CA MET A 61 -17.71 -10.53 3.25
C MET A 61 -18.23 -11.76 2.51
N LEU A 62 -19.46 -12.21 2.82
CA LEU A 62 -20.11 -13.30 2.08
C LEU A 62 -20.29 -12.96 0.60
N LYS A 63 -20.67 -11.72 0.28
CA LYS A 63 -20.83 -11.28 -1.11
C LYS A 63 -19.48 -11.24 -1.84
N LEU A 64 -18.43 -10.73 -1.20
CA LEU A 64 -17.08 -10.73 -1.77
C LEU A 64 -16.59 -12.16 -2.03
N LYS A 65 -16.75 -13.08 -1.07
CA LYS A 65 -16.43 -14.50 -1.27
C LYS A 65 -17.19 -15.10 -2.46
N ALA A 66 -18.50 -14.83 -2.56
CA ALA A 66 -19.32 -15.30 -3.68
C ALA A 66 -18.84 -14.76 -5.03
N LEU A 67 -18.39 -13.51 -5.10
CA LEU A 67 -17.86 -12.91 -6.33
C LEU A 67 -16.48 -13.45 -6.69
N ILE A 68 -15.61 -13.66 -5.71
CA ILE A 68 -14.30 -14.28 -5.93
C ILE A 68 -14.47 -15.69 -6.51
N HIS A 69 -15.35 -16.50 -5.94
CA HIS A 69 -15.63 -17.85 -6.45
C HIS A 69 -16.37 -17.88 -7.81
N LYS A 70 -16.84 -16.73 -8.33
CA LYS A 70 -17.37 -16.60 -9.69
C LYS A 70 -16.31 -16.27 -10.73
N LEU A 71 -15.10 -15.90 -10.31
CA LEU A 71 -14.01 -15.63 -11.25
C LEU A 71 -13.70 -16.88 -12.08
N PRO A 72 -13.27 -16.71 -13.34
CA PRO A 72 -12.70 -17.81 -14.12
C PRO A 72 -11.55 -18.49 -13.38
N GLU A 73 -11.38 -19.79 -13.57
CA GLU A 73 -10.42 -20.62 -12.81
C GLU A 73 -9.01 -20.01 -12.75
N HIS A 74 -8.49 -19.56 -13.89
CA HIS A 74 -7.17 -18.93 -13.96
C HIS A 74 -7.09 -17.60 -13.20
N HIS A 75 -8.15 -16.80 -13.21
CA HIS A 75 -8.21 -15.52 -12.48
C HIS A 75 -8.29 -15.77 -10.98
N LEU A 76 -9.12 -16.74 -10.56
CA LEU A 76 -9.26 -17.15 -9.17
C LEU A 76 -7.93 -17.62 -8.58
N GLU A 77 -7.26 -18.57 -9.23
CA GLU A 77 -6.00 -19.13 -8.72
C GLU A 77 -4.87 -18.09 -8.74
N THR A 78 -4.83 -17.22 -9.75
CA THR A 78 -3.86 -16.11 -9.79
C THR A 78 -4.10 -15.13 -8.63
N PHE A 79 -5.36 -14.74 -8.41
CA PHE A 79 -5.69 -13.80 -7.33
C PHE A 79 -5.41 -14.42 -5.96
N LYS A 80 -5.72 -15.70 -5.76
CA LYS A 80 -5.41 -16.44 -4.54
C LYS A 80 -3.92 -16.41 -4.20
N HIS A 81 -3.06 -16.69 -5.18
CA HIS A 81 -1.60 -16.63 -4.98
C HIS A 81 -1.13 -15.21 -4.63
N LEU A 82 -1.63 -14.20 -5.35
CA LEU A 82 -1.31 -12.81 -5.07
C LEU A 82 -1.78 -12.40 -3.67
N ALA A 83 -3.04 -12.67 -3.31
CA ALA A 83 -3.63 -12.29 -2.03
C ALA A 83 -2.87 -12.90 -0.85
N ARG A 84 -2.48 -14.18 -0.94
CA ARG A 84 -1.63 -14.84 0.07
C ARG A 84 -0.25 -14.20 0.19
N HIS A 85 0.37 -13.87 -0.95
CA HIS A 85 1.65 -13.18 -0.95
C HIS A 85 1.54 -11.82 -0.25
N LEU A 86 0.52 -11.03 -0.59
CA LEU A 86 0.27 -9.72 0.03
C LEU A 86 -0.07 -9.84 1.52
N ASN A 87 -0.84 -10.87 1.92
CA ASN A 87 -1.11 -11.15 3.33
C ASN A 87 0.20 -11.41 4.09
N ARG A 88 1.10 -12.24 3.53
CA ARG A 88 2.42 -12.47 4.11
C ARG A 88 3.23 -11.19 4.21
N VAL A 89 3.22 -10.32 3.19
CA VAL A 89 3.90 -9.01 3.25
C VAL A 89 3.35 -8.15 4.40
N ALA A 90 2.02 -8.15 4.57
CA ALA A 90 1.35 -7.42 5.64
C ALA A 90 1.68 -7.94 7.05
N GLN A 91 1.94 -9.25 7.20
CA GLN A 91 2.38 -9.83 8.48
C GLN A 91 3.76 -9.32 8.95
N TYR A 92 4.59 -8.78 8.04
CA TYR A 92 5.89 -8.17 8.37
C TYR A 92 5.82 -6.63 8.40
N ALA A 93 4.62 -6.05 8.60
CA ALA A 93 4.41 -4.59 8.59
C ALA A 93 5.26 -3.83 9.61
N ASP A 94 5.65 -4.44 10.73
CA ASP A 94 6.52 -3.80 11.73
C ASP A 94 7.90 -3.44 11.17
N VAL A 95 8.38 -4.21 10.20
CA VAL A 95 9.68 -4.02 9.55
C VAL A 95 9.52 -3.26 8.23
N ASN A 96 8.64 -3.73 7.34
CA ASN A 96 8.52 -3.18 5.98
C ASN A 96 7.57 -1.98 5.86
N ARG A 97 6.81 -1.67 6.94
CA ARG A 97 5.82 -0.59 7.00
C ARG A 97 4.65 -0.71 6.01
N MET A 98 4.45 -1.89 5.42
CA MET A 98 3.39 -2.18 4.46
C MET A 98 2.27 -2.97 5.13
N GLN A 99 1.35 -2.25 5.81
CA GLN A 99 0.10 -2.84 6.27
C GLN A 99 -0.83 -3.20 5.10
N ALA A 100 -1.83 -4.05 5.33
CA ALA A 100 -2.80 -4.45 4.31
C ALA A 100 -3.43 -3.23 3.60
N LYS A 101 -3.78 -2.19 4.35
CA LYS A 101 -4.25 -0.90 3.81
C LYS A 101 -3.30 -0.25 2.80
N ASN A 102 -2.00 -0.22 3.11
CA ASN A 102 -0.99 0.39 2.22
C ASN A 102 -0.84 -0.43 0.93
N LEU A 103 -0.89 -1.75 1.05
CA LEU A 103 -0.88 -2.65 -0.10
C LEU A 103 -2.14 -2.45 -0.95
N ALA A 104 -3.31 -2.29 -0.32
CA ALA A 104 -4.57 -2.09 -1.01
C ALA A 104 -4.63 -0.76 -1.79
N ILE A 105 -4.00 0.32 -1.29
CA ILE A 105 -3.88 1.57 -2.05
C ILE A 105 -3.12 1.37 -3.35
N VAL A 106 -2.10 0.52 -3.35
CA VAL A 106 -1.25 0.25 -4.52
C VAL A 106 -1.92 -0.73 -5.48
N PHE A 107 -2.54 -1.79 -4.95
CA PHE A 107 -3.11 -2.87 -5.74
C PHE A 107 -4.57 -2.65 -6.15
N GLY A 108 -5.34 -1.83 -5.43
CA GLY A 108 -6.72 -1.45 -5.75
C GLY A 108 -6.92 -1.09 -7.23
N PRO A 109 -6.31 0.02 -7.71
CA PRO A 109 -6.45 0.45 -9.10
C PRO A 109 -5.72 -0.46 -10.10
N THR A 110 -4.85 -1.35 -9.62
CA THR A 110 -4.10 -2.28 -10.47
C THR A 110 -4.92 -3.53 -10.80
N LEU A 111 -5.69 -4.03 -9.83
CA LEU A 111 -6.46 -5.27 -9.94
C LEU A 111 -7.92 -5.04 -10.33
N ILE A 112 -8.47 -3.88 -9.95
CA ILE A 112 -9.86 -3.48 -10.20
C ILE A 112 -9.83 -2.29 -11.15
N ARG A 113 -10.14 -2.53 -12.42
CA ARG A 113 -10.19 -1.51 -13.47
C ARG A 113 -11.31 -1.84 -14.45
N LYS A 114 -11.92 -0.81 -15.02
CA LYS A 114 -12.80 -0.95 -16.20
C LYS A 114 -11.97 -0.91 -17.48
N ALA A 115 -12.33 -1.71 -18.48
CA ALA A 115 -11.69 -1.68 -19.80
C ALA A 115 -11.89 -0.36 -20.57
N ASP A 116 -12.90 0.43 -20.24
CA ASP A 116 -13.14 1.74 -20.86
C ASP A 116 -12.17 2.84 -20.36
N ASP A 117 -11.32 2.52 -19.39
CA ASP A 117 -10.35 3.41 -18.74
C ASP A 117 -10.97 4.76 -18.32
N ASN A 118 -12.25 4.76 -17.96
CA ASN A 118 -12.94 5.95 -17.50
C ASN A 118 -12.37 6.41 -16.15
N MET A 119 -11.39 7.31 -16.22
CA MET A 119 -10.69 7.85 -15.06
C MET A 119 -11.63 8.43 -13.99
N VAL A 120 -12.78 8.98 -14.38
CA VAL A 120 -13.73 9.57 -13.42
C VAL A 120 -14.36 8.49 -12.55
N ALA A 121 -14.75 7.35 -13.13
CA ALA A 121 -15.32 6.23 -12.40
C ALA A 121 -14.27 5.61 -11.46
N MET A 122 -13.05 5.42 -11.95
CA MET A 122 -11.93 4.88 -11.15
C MET A 122 -11.63 5.74 -9.91
N VAL A 123 -11.63 7.07 -10.06
CA VAL A 123 -11.38 7.98 -8.94
C VAL A 123 -12.55 8.00 -7.96
N THR A 124 -13.78 7.91 -8.46
CA THR A 124 -15.00 7.90 -7.64
C THR A 124 -15.09 6.63 -6.78
N ASP A 125 -14.71 5.49 -7.36
CA ASP A 125 -14.76 4.18 -6.70
C ASP A 125 -13.44 3.82 -5.98
N MET A 126 -12.46 4.74 -5.91
CA MET A 126 -11.11 4.43 -5.39
C MET A 126 -11.12 3.93 -3.94
N SER A 127 -11.98 4.49 -3.09
CA SER A 127 -12.14 4.03 -1.70
C SER A 127 -12.71 2.60 -1.64
N ASP A 128 -13.64 2.28 -2.54
CA ASP A 128 -14.21 0.94 -2.70
C ASP A 128 -13.14 -0.05 -3.16
N HIS A 129 -12.30 0.33 -4.14
CA HIS A 129 -11.18 -0.51 -4.61
C HIS A 129 -10.23 -0.87 -3.47
N CYS A 130 -9.83 0.13 -2.69
CA CYS A 130 -8.95 -0.08 -1.53
C CYS A 130 -9.62 -1.03 -0.53
N LYS A 131 -10.89 -0.79 -0.19
CA LYS A 131 -11.62 -1.60 0.78
C LYS A 131 -11.75 -3.07 0.35
N ILE A 132 -12.06 -3.31 -0.92
CA ILE A 132 -12.18 -4.68 -1.47
C ILE A 132 -10.86 -5.42 -1.35
N ILE A 133 -9.77 -4.81 -1.83
CA ILE A 133 -8.45 -5.44 -1.80
C ILE A 133 -7.95 -5.64 -0.37
N GLU A 134 -8.19 -4.69 0.53
CA GLU A 134 -7.82 -4.80 1.94
C GLU A 134 -8.51 -6.00 2.61
N SER A 135 -9.84 -6.12 2.49
CA SER A 135 -10.59 -7.27 3.02
C SER A 135 -10.10 -8.59 2.43
N ILE A 136 -9.77 -8.63 1.14
CA ILE A 136 -9.26 -9.83 0.48
C ILE A 136 -7.88 -10.23 1.01
N ILE A 137 -6.99 -9.26 1.22
CA ILE A 137 -5.68 -9.51 1.79
C ILE A 137 -5.82 -10.04 3.22
N LEU A 138 -6.61 -9.37 4.07
CA LEU A 138 -6.75 -9.72 5.49
C LEU A 138 -7.38 -11.11 5.69
N HIS A 139 -8.35 -11.47 4.85
CA HIS A 139 -9.16 -12.68 5.02
C HIS A 139 -8.95 -13.70 3.89
N CYS A 140 -7.77 -13.71 3.26
CA CYS A 140 -7.51 -14.54 2.08
C CYS A 140 -7.80 -16.03 2.30
N GLU A 141 -7.37 -16.64 3.41
CA GLU A 141 -7.62 -18.08 3.64
C GLU A 141 -9.12 -18.41 3.75
N TRP A 142 -9.92 -17.50 4.30
CA TRP A 142 -11.37 -17.69 4.40
C TRP A 142 -12.07 -17.45 3.06
N ILE A 143 -11.68 -16.40 2.34
CA ILE A 143 -12.30 -16.01 1.07
C ILE A 143 -12.04 -17.06 -0.02
N PHE A 144 -10.84 -17.63 -0.09
CA PHE A 144 -10.49 -18.62 -1.11
C PHE A 144 -10.72 -20.08 -0.64
N GLY A 145 -11.17 -20.26 0.61
CA GLY A 145 -11.49 -21.57 1.19
C GLY A 145 -12.86 -22.11 0.76
N SER A 146 -13.10 -23.39 1.01
CA SER A 146 -14.41 -24.04 0.75
C SER A 146 -15.52 -23.44 1.61
N TRP A 147 -16.73 -23.37 1.08
CA TRP A 147 -17.92 -22.91 1.80
C TRP A 147 -18.29 -23.80 3.00
N ASP A 148 -17.98 -25.10 2.93
CA ASP A 148 -18.37 -26.09 3.95
C ASP A 148 -17.62 -25.94 5.28
N MET A 149 -16.61 -25.07 5.35
CA MET A 149 -15.75 -24.87 6.52
C MET A 149 -16.01 -23.53 7.23
N ASP A 150 -17.00 -22.76 6.76
CA ASP A 150 -17.29 -21.42 7.29
C ASP A 150 -18.13 -21.51 8.58
N SER A 151 -17.47 -21.75 9.72
CA SER A 151 -18.15 -21.74 11.03
C SER A 151 -18.52 -20.33 11.51
N SER A 152 -17.80 -19.30 11.06
CA SER A 152 -18.09 -17.89 11.31
C SER A 152 -17.55 -17.00 10.19
N VAL A 153 -18.24 -15.90 9.89
CA VAL A 153 -17.80 -14.92 8.89
C VAL A 153 -16.80 -13.95 9.54
N PRO A 154 -15.55 -13.90 9.09
CA PRO A 154 -14.59 -12.94 9.62
C PRO A 154 -14.97 -11.53 9.13
N THR A 155 -14.89 -10.55 10.02
CA THR A 155 -15.14 -9.14 9.69
C THR A 155 -13.90 -8.31 9.97
N ASP A 156 -13.69 -7.27 9.17
CA ASP A 156 -12.51 -6.40 9.27
C ASP A 156 -12.37 -5.79 10.69
N ASP A 157 -13.49 -5.56 11.38
CA ASP A 157 -13.54 -5.00 12.76
C ASP A 157 -12.96 -5.96 13.82
N LYS A 158 -12.99 -7.28 13.57
CA LYS A 158 -12.46 -8.31 14.49
C LYS A 158 -11.02 -8.74 14.15
N ALA A 159 -10.55 -8.42 12.95
CA ALA A 159 -9.19 -8.77 12.51
C ALA A 159 -8.10 -8.02 13.30
N ALA A 160 -8.40 -6.80 13.75
CA ALA A 160 -7.50 -5.99 14.58
C ALA A 160 -7.18 -6.65 15.94
N GLU A 161 -8.11 -7.43 16.51
CA GLU A 161 -7.87 -8.17 17.75
C GLU A 161 -7.01 -9.42 17.53
N CYS A 162 -7.20 -10.16 16.43
CA CYS A 162 -6.48 -11.41 16.16
C CYS A 162 -4.98 -11.23 15.88
N MET A 163 -4.58 -10.12 15.26
CA MET A 163 -3.16 -9.82 15.04
C MET A 163 -2.39 -9.50 16.33
N SER A 164 -3.09 -9.22 17.45
CA SER A 164 -2.45 -8.95 18.74
C SER A 164 -2.03 -10.19 19.52
N LEU A 165 -2.58 -11.38 19.20
CA LEU A 165 -2.42 -12.58 20.03
C LEU A 165 -1.23 -13.48 19.67
N VAL A 166 -0.47 -13.18 18.61
CA VAL A 166 0.67 -14.01 18.17
C VAL A 166 2.04 -13.53 18.67
N SER A 167 2.09 -12.57 19.60
CA SER A 167 3.35 -12.09 20.17
C SER A 167 3.24 -11.86 21.68
N ALA A 168 3.57 -12.88 22.48
CA ALA A 168 4.05 -12.67 23.84
C ALA A 168 5.30 -13.55 24.06
N PRO A 169 6.36 -13.00 24.67
CA PRO A 169 6.32 -12.91 26.12
C PRO A 169 6.58 -11.52 26.71
N SER A 170 6.01 -11.39 27.89
CA SER A 170 6.03 -10.34 28.92
C SER A 170 7.34 -9.55 29.09
N SER A 171 7.23 -8.21 29.12
CA SER A 171 7.72 -7.36 30.23
C SER A 171 7.38 -5.88 30.01
N SER A 172 6.63 -5.33 30.96
CA SER A 172 6.50 -3.92 31.35
C SER A 172 7.25 -2.83 30.55
N ASN A 173 6.50 -1.89 29.98
CA ASN A 173 6.67 -0.45 30.28
C ASN A 173 5.50 0.37 29.74
N MET A 174 4.81 1.05 30.65
CA MET A 174 3.83 2.09 30.36
C MET A 174 4.51 3.23 29.60
N ARG A 175 4.04 3.52 28.39
CA ARG A 175 4.19 4.83 27.76
C ARG A 175 2.80 5.26 27.29
N GLU A 176 2.29 6.25 28.00
CA GLU A 176 1.07 6.97 27.69
C GLU A 176 1.27 7.70 26.35
N GLU A 177 0.64 7.20 25.29
CA GLU A 177 0.55 7.92 24.03
C GLU A 177 -0.41 9.09 24.23
N ALA A 178 0.15 10.31 24.28
CA ALA A 178 -0.64 11.52 24.28
C ALA A 178 -1.44 11.59 22.97
N GLU A 179 -2.76 11.38 23.06
CA GLU A 179 -3.69 11.63 21.97
C GLU A 179 -3.56 13.09 21.51
N LEU A 180 -2.96 13.29 20.33
CA LEU A 180 -2.78 14.59 19.73
C LEU A 180 -4.14 15.15 19.28
N ASN A 181 -4.63 16.15 20.02
CA ASN A 181 -5.89 16.83 19.74
C ASN A 181 -5.86 17.49 18.35
N PRO A 182 -6.73 17.12 17.41
CA PRO A 182 -6.72 17.63 16.03
C PRO A 182 -6.81 19.17 15.94
N ARG A 183 -7.42 19.81 16.95
CA ARG A 183 -7.54 21.27 17.03
C ARG A 183 -6.20 21.97 17.26
N GLU A 184 -5.27 21.34 17.98
CA GLU A 184 -3.94 21.91 18.24
C GLU A 184 -3.02 21.82 17.02
N ILE A 185 -3.15 20.76 16.23
CA ILE A 185 -2.43 20.58 14.97
C ILE A 185 -2.84 21.69 14.00
N VAL A 186 -4.15 21.92 13.85
CA VAL A 186 -4.68 22.99 12.97
C VAL A 186 -4.25 24.36 13.48
N SER A 187 -4.34 24.61 14.80
CA SER A 187 -3.89 25.88 15.40
C SER A 187 -2.40 26.13 15.15
N SER A 188 -1.56 25.10 15.26
CA SER A 188 -0.12 25.19 15.01
C SER A 188 0.22 25.47 13.55
N ILE A 189 -0.51 24.86 12.61
CA ILE A 189 -0.36 25.09 11.16
C ILE A 189 -0.79 26.51 10.79
N VAL A 190 -1.96 26.96 11.27
CA VAL A 190 -2.48 28.31 11.02
C VAL A 190 -1.54 29.37 11.63
N SER A 191 -1.02 29.11 12.82
CA SER A 191 -0.05 29.99 13.46
C SER A 191 1.29 30.03 12.71
N ALA A 192 1.76 28.90 12.17
CA ALA A 192 2.97 28.84 11.36
C ALA A 192 2.80 29.55 10.00
N ALA A 193 1.62 29.45 9.39
CA ALA A 193 1.28 30.15 8.15
C ALA A 193 1.20 31.67 8.37
N ASN A 194 0.58 32.12 9.46
CA ASN A 194 0.46 33.54 9.80
C ASN A 194 1.82 34.19 10.12
N ARG A 195 2.76 33.44 10.71
CA ARG A 195 4.15 33.91 10.93
C ARG A 195 4.90 34.14 9.61
N LYS A 196 4.64 33.30 8.61
CA LYS A 196 5.29 33.40 7.29
C LYS A 196 4.74 34.55 6.44
N LEU A 197 3.48 34.92 6.62
CA LEU A 197 2.87 36.10 6.00
C LEU A 197 3.37 37.43 6.61
N ARG A 198 3.84 37.42 7.87
CA ARG A 198 4.38 38.60 8.57
C ARG A 198 5.89 38.80 8.39
N GLY A 199 6.59 37.90 7.70
CA GLY A 199 8.02 38.04 7.42
C GLY A 199 8.95 37.80 8.62
N GLU A 200 8.47 37.22 9.72
CA GLU A 200 9.28 36.93 10.90
C GLU A 200 10.01 35.58 10.72
N SER A 201 11.33 35.65 10.52
CA SER A 201 12.21 34.47 10.49
C SER A 201 12.58 34.06 11.92
N PRO A 202 12.68 32.75 12.26
CA PRO A 202 12.98 32.35 13.63
C PRO A 202 14.43 32.73 13.99
N ALA A 203 14.59 33.48 15.07
CA ALA A 203 15.89 33.67 15.72
C ALA A 203 16.42 32.29 16.15
N ARG A 204 17.51 31.85 15.52
CA ARG A 204 18.22 30.63 15.89
C ARG A 204 18.94 30.90 17.22
N VAL A 205 18.30 30.56 18.34
CA VAL A 205 18.98 30.54 19.64
C VAL A 205 19.91 29.32 19.65
N LEU A 206 21.21 29.57 19.44
CA LEU A 206 22.26 28.61 19.73
C LEU A 206 22.60 28.71 21.22
N PRO A 207 22.72 27.60 21.97
CA PRO A 207 23.33 27.63 23.30
C PRO A 207 24.82 28.00 23.20
N PRO A 208 25.37 28.76 24.16
CA PRO A 208 26.77 29.14 24.14
C PRO A 208 27.57 27.97 24.70
N ASP A 209 28.11 27.12 23.82
CA ASP A 209 29.45 26.57 24.01
C ASP A 209 29.86 25.67 22.84
N LYS A 210 31.15 25.78 22.50
CA LYS A 210 31.92 25.05 21.47
C LYS A 210 31.95 25.67 20.07
N LEU A 211 32.60 26.82 19.97
CA LEU A 211 33.32 27.23 18.75
C LEU A 211 34.54 26.30 18.54
N LYS A 212 34.39 25.25 17.74
CA LYS A 212 35.52 24.69 16.97
C LYS A 212 35.26 24.85 15.48
N ARG A 213 36.07 25.74 14.90
CA ARG A 213 36.15 26.16 13.51
C ARG A 213 36.31 24.94 12.57
N VAL A 214 35.24 24.48 11.92
CA VAL A 214 35.34 23.59 10.76
C VAL A 214 35.59 24.46 9.53
N ARG A 215 36.83 24.44 9.06
CA ARG A 215 37.25 25.10 7.82
C ARG A 215 36.76 24.23 6.65
N VAL A 216 35.72 24.67 5.94
CA VAL A 216 35.28 24.02 4.71
C VAL A 216 36.36 24.22 3.64
N ARG A 217 36.99 23.13 3.18
CA ARG A 217 37.86 23.17 2.00
C ARG A 217 36.99 23.18 0.74
N PRO A 218 37.22 24.09 -0.23
CA PRO A 218 36.47 24.06 -1.48
C PRO A 218 36.93 22.87 -2.35
N THR A 219 35.96 22.19 -2.97
CA THR A 219 36.16 21.07 -3.91
C THR A 219 36.75 21.52 -5.25
N PRO A 220 37.56 20.67 -5.92
CA PRO A 220 38.47 21.04 -7.02
C PRO A 220 37.86 21.38 -8.39
N TRP A 221 36.54 21.46 -8.56
CA TRP A 221 35.94 21.79 -9.87
C TRP A 221 35.82 23.30 -10.16
N LEU A 222 36.02 24.16 -9.16
CA LEU A 222 35.84 25.62 -9.26
C LEU A 222 37.09 26.41 -9.69
N GLN A 223 38.16 25.75 -10.15
CA GLN A 223 39.37 26.41 -10.68
C GLN A 223 39.55 26.29 -12.19
N ARG A 224 38.67 25.57 -12.92
CA ARG A 224 38.83 25.33 -14.37
C ARG A 224 38.09 26.31 -15.30
N ALA A 225 37.48 27.37 -14.77
CA ALA A 225 36.72 28.34 -15.55
C ALA A 225 37.41 29.73 -15.73
N LYS A 226 38.71 29.85 -15.43
CA LYS A 226 39.45 31.13 -15.53
C LYS A 226 40.67 31.14 -16.46
N HIS A 227 40.80 30.17 -17.35
CA HIS A 227 41.78 30.17 -18.44
C HIS A 227 41.11 29.90 -19.78
N ARG A 228 40.25 30.83 -20.21
CA ARG A 228 39.86 31.05 -21.62
C ARG A 228 39.33 32.48 -21.74
N GLN A 229 40.27 33.42 -21.78
CA GLN A 229 40.25 34.67 -22.55
C GLN A 229 41.62 35.34 -22.38
#